data_AF-A0A840I489-F1
#
_entry.id   AF-A0A840I489-F1
#
_cell.length_a   1.000
_cell.length_b   1.000
_cell.length_c   1.000
_cell.angle_alpha   90.00
_cell.angle_beta   90.00
_cell.angle_gamma   90.00
#
_symmetry.space_group_name_H-M   'P 1'
#
loop_
_entity.id
_entity.type
_entity.pdbx_description
1 polymer ?
#
loop_
_entity_poly.entity_id
_entity_poly.type
_entity_poly.pdbx_seq_one_letter_code
_entity_poly.pdbx_strand_id
1 'polypeptide(L)'
;MSADIIGAFAHFLKRRSEASLAKHVASRLERFDATASITLVGYSFGAVIAFAAPRLPDSMKRRIERVVLIAPATMTGFQFHPAGWLDGHGPDDLPTAPAIGRLVEEGFEVRLLYGAQDRVRARAPDGVVVETATLPGGHDLGSRFRSIAEHVVRPSRERRRDS
;
A
#
# COMPACT_ATOMS: atom_id res chain seq x y z
N MET A 1 9.55 34.18 20.29
CA MET A 1 8.65 34.43 19.15
C MET A 1 8.31 33.07 18.58
N SER A 2 7.08 32.58 18.77
CA SER A 2 6.64 31.29 18.21
C SER A 2 6.13 31.53 16.81
N ALA A 3 6.72 30.87 15.81
CA ALA A 3 6.19 30.84 14.46
C ALA A 3 5.33 29.58 14.32
N ASP A 4 4.01 29.74 14.29
CA ASP A 4 3.09 28.65 13.95
C ASP A 4 3.07 28.48 12.42
N ILE A 5 3.68 27.39 11.96
CA ILE A 5 3.66 26.98 10.56
C ILE A 5 2.31 26.30 10.29
N ILE A 6 1.35 27.04 9.72
CA ILE A 6 0.12 26.46 9.17
C ILE A 6 0.41 26.03 7.73
N GLY A 7 0.92 24.81 7.59
CA GLY A 7 1.03 24.12 6.30
C GLY A 7 0.11 22.92 6.24
N ALA A 8 -0.33 22.52 5.05
CA ALA A 8 -1.05 21.26 4.83
C ALA A 8 -0.31 20.03 5.43
N PHE A 9 1.00 20.16 5.65
CA PHE A 9 1.85 19.24 6.41
C PHE A 9 1.34 18.90 7.81
N ALA A 10 0.80 19.86 8.57
CA ALA A 10 0.30 19.60 9.93
C ALA A 10 -0.87 18.60 9.92
N HIS A 11 -1.62 18.53 8.82
CA HIS A 11 -2.70 17.57 8.64
C HIS A 11 -2.20 16.11 8.63
N PHE A 12 -0.97 15.89 8.14
CA PHE A 12 -0.33 14.57 8.06
C PHE A 12 0.43 14.18 9.34
N LEU A 13 0.55 15.10 10.31
CA LEU A 13 1.15 14.83 11.63
C LEU A 13 0.19 14.14 12.60
N LYS A 14 -1.10 14.05 12.27
CA LYS A 14 -2.10 13.39 13.14
C LYS A 14 -1.98 11.88 12.98
N ARG A 15 -1.41 11.22 13.99
CA ARG A 15 -1.29 9.76 14.09
C ARG A 15 -2.61 9.10 13.73
N ARG A 16 -2.61 8.25 12.72
CA ARG A 16 -3.72 7.32 12.46
C ARG A 16 -3.38 5.97 13.10
N SER A 17 -4.34 5.06 13.15
CA SER A 17 -4.11 3.66 13.50
C SER A 17 -4.54 2.79 12.32
N GLU A 18 -4.14 1.52 12.31
CA GLU A 18 -4.63 0.53 11.34
C GLU A 18 -6.15 0.56 11.22
N ALA A 19 -6.84 0.61 12.37
CA ALA A 19 -8.30 0.68 12.44
C ALA A 19 -8.85 2.01 11.92
N SER A 20 -8.20 3.14 12.22
CA SER A 20 -8.62 4.45 11.72
C SER A 20 -8.45 4.55 10.20
N LEU A 21 -7.35 4.02 9.66
CA LEU A 21 -7.13 3.95 8.22
C LEU A 21 -8.15 3.04 7.55
N ALA A 22 -8.41 1.85 8.11
CA ALA A 22 -9.42 0.93 7.61
C ALA A 22 -10.83 1.58 7.59
N LYS A 23 -11.21 2.29 8.67
CA LYS A 23 -12.47 3.04 8.72
C LYS A 23 -12.54 4.14 7.66
N HIS A 24 -11.43 4.84 7.43
CA HIS A 24 -11.37 5.87 6.40
C HIS A 24 -11.50 5.28 4.99
N VAL A 25 -10.82 4.17 4.71
CA VAL A 25 -10.94 3.42 3.45
C VAL A 25 -12.39 2.94 3.27
N ALA A 26 -12.98 2.31 4.28
CA ALA A 26 -14.36 1.83 4.26
C ALA A 26 -15.35 2.95 3.89
N SER A 27 -15.26 4.12 4.56
CA SER A 27 -16.11 5.28 4.26
C SER A 27 -15.94 5.80 2.82
N ARG A 28 -14.76 5.61 2.22
CA ARG A 28 -14.55 5.97 0.81
C ARG A 28 -15.17 4.94 -0.13
N LEU A 29 -15.11 3.65 0.22
CA LEU A 29 -15.69 2.54 -0.56
C LEU A 29 -17.22 2.56 -0.60
N GLU A 30 -17.87 3.14 0.42
CA GLU A 30 -19.33 3.37 0.47
C GLU A 30 -19.83 4.30 -0.65
N ARG A 31 -18.95 5.13 -1.23
CA ARG A 31 -19.32 6.07 -2.31
C ARG A 31 -19.37 5.44 -3.69
N PHE A 32 -18.89 4.20 -3.81
CA PHE A 32 -18.90 3.46 -5.06
C PHE A 32 -20.04 2.45 -5.05
N ASP A 33 -20.57 2.12 -6.23
CA ASP A 33 -21.57 1.08 -6.39
C ASP A 33 -21.13 -0.22 -5.70
N ALA A 34 -22.06 -0.89 -5.02
CA ALA A 34 -21.77 -2.10 -4.25
C ALA A 34 -21.19 -3.24 -5.11
N THR A 35 -21.45 -3.22 -6.42
CA THR A 35 -20.94 -4.17 -7.42
C THR A 35 -19.61 -3.75 -8.03
N ALA A 36 -19.13 -2.53 -7.76
CA ALA A 36 -17.87 -2.04 -8.30
C ALA A 36 -16.69 -2.86 -7.77
N SER A 37 -15.87 -3.34 -8.69
CA SER A 37 -14.57 -3.91 -8.44
C SER A 37 -13.56 -2.84 -8.03
N ILE A 38 -12.78 -3.14 -6.99
CA ILE A 38 -11.84 -2.20 -6.37
C ILE A 38 -10.42 -2.74 -6.45
N THR A 39 -9.49 -1.91 -6.90
CA THR A 39 -8.05 -2.13 -6.72
C THR A 39 -7.53 -1.13 -5.69
N LEU A 40 -6.92 -1.63 -4.62
CA LEU A 40 -6.23 -0.77 -3.65
C LEU A 40 -4.79 -0.54 -4.10
N VAL A 41 -4.34 0.72 -4.08
CA VAL A 41 -2.98 1.08 -4.51
C VAL A 41 -2.28 1.83 -3.39
N GLY A 42 -1.08 1.40 -3.03
CA GLY A 42 -0.21 2.08 -2.07
C GLY A 42 1.18 2.32 -2.65
N TYR A 43 1.68 3.55 -2.60
CA TYR A 43 3.01 3.92 -3.08
C TYR A 43 3.91 4.35 -1.93
N SER A 44 5.13 3.81 -1.83
CA SER A 44 6.11 4.15 -0.79
C SER A 44 5.52 3.99 0.61
N PHE A 45 5.47 5.06 1.41
CA PHE A 45 4.77 5.13 2.68
C PHE A 45 3.27 4.75 2.59
N GLY A 46 2.63 5.02 1.45
CA GLY A 46 1.26 4.61 1.16
C GLY A 46 1.04 3.09 1.15
N ALA A 47 2.10 2.27 1.19
CA ALA A 47 2.01 0.83 1.42
C ALA A 47 1.37 0.47 2.77
N VAL A 48 1.19 1.45 3.67
CA VAL A 48 0.32 1.35 4.86
C VAL A 48 -1.09 0.81 4.57
N ILE A 49 -1.57 0.92 3.32
CA ILE A 49 -2.83 0.29 2.88
C ILE A 49 -2.85 -1.24 3.10
N ALA A 50 -1.69 -1.90 3.08
CA ALA A 50 -1.56 -3.34 3.35
C ALA A 50 -2.02 -3.72 4.77
N PHE A 51 -1.89 -2.81 5.73
CA PHE A 51 -2.33 -3.02 7.11
C PHE A 51 -3.84 -2.74 7.28
N ALA A 52 -4.41 -1.90 6.42
CA ALA A 52 -5.82 -1.53 6.49
C ALA A 52 -6.73 -2.53 5.78
N ALA A 53 -6.32 -3.06 4.62
CA ALA A 53 -7.18 -3.93 3.81
C ALA A 53 -7.72 -5.16 4.56
N PRO A 54 -6.92 -5.89 5.38
CA PRO A 54 -7.38 -6.98 6.23
C PRO A 54 -8.51 -6.63 7.22
N ARG A 55 -8.57 -5.36 7.63
CA ARG A 55 -9.51 -4.86 8.64
C ARG A 55 -10.81 -4.31 8.06
N LEU A 56 -10.96 -4.34 6.75
CA LEU A 56 -12.21 -3.93 6.12
C LEU A 56 -13.31 -4.95 6.43
N PRO A 57 -14.58 -4.52 6.46
CA PRO A 57 -15.72 -5.45 6.53
C PRO A 57 -15.66 -6.48 5.40
N ASP A 58 -16.07 -7.73 5.65
CA ASP A 58 -15.97 -8.80 4.66
C ASP A 58 -16.71 -8.48 3.35
N SER A 59 -17.82 -7.73 3.41
CA SER A 59 -18.54 -7.25 2.23
C SER A 59 -17.69 -6.33 1.35
N MET A 60 -16.82 -5.53 1.93
CA MET A 60 -15.89 -4.66 1.21
C MET A 60 -14.64 -5.42 0.76
N LYS A 61 -14.12 -6.35 1.59
CA LYS A 61 -12.99 -7.21 1.20
C LYS A 61 -13.27 -7.99 -0.07
N ARG A 62 -14.49 -8.54 -0.21
CA ARG A 62 -14.91 -9.26 -1.42
C ARG A 62 -14.94 -8.41 -2.70
N ARG A 63 -15.04 -7.09 -2.58
CA ARG A 63 -14.98 -6.14 -3.71
C ARG A 63 -13.55 -5.82 -4.13
N ILE A 64 -12.57 -6.13 -3.29
CA ILE A 64 -11.16 -5.87 -3.58
C ILE A 64 -10.63 -7.00 -4.44
N GLU A 65 -10.37 -6.72 -5.72
CA GLU A 65 -9.80 -7.69 -6.63
C GLU A 65 -8.29 -7.85 -6.39
N ARG A 66 -7.61 -6.76 -6.04
CA ARG A 66 -6.16 -6.76 -5.80
C ARG A 66 -5.71 -5.62 -4.90
N VAL A 67 -4.59 -5.86 -4.23
CA VAL A 67 -3.74 -4.83 -3.63
C VAL A 67 -2.45 -4.67 -4.44
N VAL A 68 -2.20 -3.46 -4.96
CA VAL A 68 -1.00 -3.11 -5.71
C VAL A 68 -0.12 -2.21 -4.85
N LEU A 69 1.08 -2.68 -4.53
CA LEU A 69 2.07 -1.91 -3.76
C LEU A 69 3.23 -1.49 -4.65
N ILE A 70 3.44 -0.19 -4.78
CA ILE A 70 4.45 0.42 -5.64
C ILE A 70 5.59 0.91 -4.75
N ALA A 71 6.82 0.48 -5.03
CA ALA A 71 8.02 0.78 -4.26
C ALA A 71 7.77 0.80 -2.74
N PRO A 72 7.15 -0.25 -2.16
CA PRO A 72 6.70 -0.21 -0.78
C PRO A 72 7.88 0.04 0.16
N ALA A 73 7.75 0.98 1.10
CA ALA A 73 8.79 1.23 2.09
C ALA A 73 9.03 -0.02 2.95
N THR A 74 10.28 -0.29 3.36
CA THR A 74 10.65 -1.44 4.22
C THR A 74 9.92 -1.41 5.55
N MET A 75 9.83 -0.21 6.13
CA MET A 75 9.04 0.09 7.32
C MET A 75 8.06 1.21 6.98
N THR A 76 6.86 1.14 7.55
CA THR A 76 5.87 2.20 7.43
C THR A 76 5.08 2.33 8.73
N GLY A 77 4.86 3.57 9.17
CA GLY A 77 3.99 3.88 10.30
C GLY A 77 2.69 4.53 9.86
N PHE A 78 1.90 4.95 10.85
CA PHE A 78 0.67 5.74 10.66
C PHE A 78 0.88 7.23 10.91
N GLN A 79 2.14 7.66 10.96
CA GLN A 79 2.55 9.03 11.15
C GLN A 79 3.73 9.31 10.20
N PHE A 80 3.59 10.35 9.38
CA PHE A 80 4.69 10.79 8.53
C PHE A 80 5.66 11.62 9.38
N HIS A 81 6.93 11.19 9.46
CA HIS A 81 7.98 11.90 10.19
C HIS A 81 8.91 12.60 9.18
N PRO A 82 8.83 13.92 8.99
CA PRO A 82 9.74 14.64 8.08
C PRO A 82 11.22 14.49 8.47
N ALA A 83 11.52 14.42 9.77
CA ALA A 83 12.87 14.14 10.27
C ALA A 83 13.36 12.71 9.94
N GLY A 84 12.43 11.76 9.77
CA GLY A 84 12.73 10.37 9.39
C GLY A 84 13.04 10.19 7.90
N TRP A 85 12.94 11.24 7.08
CA TRP A 85 13.48 11.22 5.71
C TRP A 85 15.01 11.29 5.70
N LEU A 86 15.63 11.84 6.76
CA LEU A 86 17.08 11.88 6.95
C LEU A 86 17.61 10.64 7.71
N ASP A 87 16.87 10.13 8.69
CA ASP A 87 17.38 9.10 9.62
C ASP A 87 16.63 7.76 9.61
N GLY A 88 15.66 7.55 8.73
CA GLY A 88 15.09 6.22 8.48
C GLY A 88 14.29 5.66 9.67
N HIS A 89 12.97 5.86 9.59
CA HIS A 89 11.93 5.22 10.41
C HIS A 89 11.63 5.89 11.77
N GLY A 90 10.33 5.97 12.08
CA GLY A 90 9.82 6.42 13.38
C GLY A 90 9.67 5.26 14.38
N PRO A 91 9.54 5.55 15.69
CA PRO A 91 9.47 4.52 16.74
C PRO A 91 8.26 3.59 16.65
N ASP A 92 7.22 3.98 15.90
CA ASP A 92 6.00 3.22 15.70
C ASP A 92 5.86 2.66 14.27
N ASP A 93 6.92 2.74 13.45
CA ASP A 93 6.89 2.16 12.11
C ASP A 93 6.91 0.63 12.22
N LEU A 94 6.05 -0.02 11.44
CA LEU A 94 5.94 -1.47 11.37
C LEU A 94 6.61 -1.99 10.09
N PRO A 95 7.21 -3.18 10.13
CA PRO A 95 7.76 -3.80 8.93
C PRO A 95 6.63 -4.10 7.94
N THR A 96 6.81 -3.70 6.69
CA THR A 96 5.79 -3.88 5.64
C THR A 96 5.72 -5.34 5.16
N ALA A 97 6.82 -6.08 5.23
CA ALA A 97 6.87 -7.47 4.73
C ALA A 97 5.84 -8.39 5.43
N PRO A 98 5.72 -8.44 6.77
CA PRO A 98 4.64 -9.19 7.43
C PRO A 98 3.24 -8.78 7.00
N ALA A 99 2.99 -7.49 6.76
CA ALA A 99 1.68 -7.03 6.27
C ALA A 99 1.37 -7.56 4.86
N ILE A 100 2.38 -7.64 3.98
CA ILE A 100 2.25 -8.29 2.66
C ILE A 100 1.90 -9.78 2.83
N GLY A 101 2.58 -10.48 3.74
CA GLY A 101 2.27 -11.88 4.06
C GLY A 101 0.81 -12.07 4.47
N ARG A 102 0.35 -11.25 5.42
CA ARG A 102 -1.03 -11.27 5.91
C ARG A 102 -2.07 -11.03 4.81
N LEU A 103 -1.80 -10.15 3.84
CA LEU A 103 -2.70 -9.96 2.70
C LEU A 103 -2.90 -11.27 1.94
N VAL A 104 -1.81 -11.99 1.64
CA VAL A 104 -1.88 -13.26 0.91
C VAL A 104 -2.59 -14.33 1.74
N GLU A 105 -2.32 -14.41 3.04
CA GLU A 105 -3.01 -15.32 3.97
C GLU A 105 -4.52 -15.09 4.01
N GLU A 106 -4.96 -13.83 3.98
CA GLU A 106 -6.39 -13.46 3.91
C GLU A 106 -6.99 -13.58 2.50
N GLY A 107 -6.23 -14.11 1.54
CA GLY A 107 -6.69 -14.43 0.19
C GLY A 107 -6.71 -13.26 -0.79
N PHE A 108 -6.12 -12.11 -0.42
CA PHE A 108 -5.94 -11.01 -1.36
C PHE A 108 -4.92 -11.36 -2.42
N GLU A 109 -5.18 -10.98 -3.66
CA GLU A 109 -4.14 -10.95 -4.68
C GLU A 109 -3.24 -9.73 -4.45
N VAL A 110 -1.93 -9.95 -4.45
CA VAL A 110 -0.94 -8.90 -4.21
C VAL A 110 0.00 -8.78 -5.41
N ARG A 111 0.19 -7.55 -5.88
CA ARG A 111 1.19 -7.19 -6.90
C ARG A 111 2.16 -6.16 -6.34
N LEU A 112 3.45 -6.46 -6.44
CA LEU A 112 4.54 -5.56 -6.05
C LEU A 112 5.21 -4.97 -7.29
N LEU A 113 5.31 -3.66 -7.33
CA LEU A 113 5.98 -2.90 -8.39
C LEU A 113 7.24 -2.25 -7.87
N TYR A 114 8.33 -2.37 -8.62
CA TYR A 114 9.64 -1.90 -8.21
C TYR A 114 10.34 -1.12 -9.33
N GLY A 115 11.16 -0.14 -8.95
CA GLY A 115 12.19 0.39 -9.84
C GLY A 115 13.45 -0.47 -9.79
N ALA A 116 14.10 -0.75 -10.92
CA ALA A 116 15.27 -1.62 -10.97
C ALA A 116 16.44 -1.14 -10.10
N GLN A 117 16.55 0.18 -9.89
CA GLN A 117 17.60 0.81 -9.07
C GLN A 117 17.17 1.08 -7.62
N ASP A 118 15.91 0.86 -7.26
CA ASP A 118 15.44 1.05 -5.88
C ASP A 118 15.95 -0.08 -4.98
N ARG A 119 16.88 0.18 -4.06
CA ARG A 119 17.45 -0.88 -3.21
C ARG A 119 16.75 -1.02 -1.86
N VAL A 120 15.96 -0.02 -1.45
CA VAL A 120 15.39 0.06 -0.10
C VAL A 120 13.87 -0.03 -0.20
N ARG A 121 13.38 -1.27 -0.31
CA ARG A 121 11.97 -1.57 -0.51
C ARG A 121 11.57 -2.88 0.17
N ALA A 122 10.34 -2.95 0.64
CA ALA A 122 9.77 -4.17 1.16
C ALA A 122 9.60 -5.22 0.07
N ARG A 123 9.75 -6.48 0.47
CA ARG A 123 9.48 -7.67 -0.33
C ARG A 123 8.42 -8.49 0.39
N ALA A 124 7.78 -9.40 -0.34
CA ALA A 124 6.99 -10.44 0.31
C ALA A 124 7.91 -11.29 1.21
N PRO A 125 7.40 -11.81 2.35
CA PRO A 125 8.13 -12.78 3.15
C PRO A 125 8.50 -14.03 2.36
N ASP A 126 9.53 -14.75 2.81
CA ASP A 126 9.93 -16.00 2.19
C ASP A 126 8.76 -17.01 2.18
N GLY A 127 8.59 -17.72 1.07
CA GLY A 127 7.47 -18.65 0.87
C GLY A 127 6.13 -17.99 0.51
N VAL A 128 6.01 -16.66 0.58
CA VAL A 128 4.80 -15.94 0.16
C VAL A 128 4.87 -15.61 -1.34
N VAL A 129 3.95 -16.20 -2.11
CA VAL A 129 3.86 -15.98 -3.56
C VAL A 129 3.02 -14.74 -3.84
N VAL A 130 3.66 -13.75 -4.48
CA VAL A 130 3.01 -12.53 -4.97
C VAL A 130 3.42 -12.29 -6.42
N GLU A 131 2.62 -11.52 -7.14
CA GLU A 131 3.04 -11.06 -8.46
C GLU A 131 4.07 -9.92 -8.31
N THR A 132 5.12 -9.93 -9.12
CA THR A 132 6.13 -8.87 -9.10
C THR A 132 6.39 -8.32 -10.49
N ALA A 133 6.60 -7.01 -10.59
CA ALA A 133 7.04 -6.33 -11.81
C ALA A 133 8.15 -5.34 -11.47
N THR A 134 9.17 -5.28 -12.32
CA THR A 134 10.27 -4.33 -12.19
C THR A 134 10.30 -3.42 -13.42
N LEU A 135 10.28 -2.12 -13.21
CA LEU A 135 10.41 -1.09 -14.22
C LEU A 135 11.80 -0.45 -14.16
N PRO A 136 12.33 0.13 -15.25
CA PRO A 136 13.53 0.95 -15.17
C PRO A 136 13.32 2.16 -14.24
N GLY A 137 14.34 2.52 -13.45
CA GLY A 137 14.33 3.70 -12.59
C GLY A 137 14.53 3.40 -11.10
N GLY A 138 14.59 4.46 -10.30
CA GLY A 138 14.73 4.38 -8.85
C GLY A 138 13.40 4.22 -8.14
N HIS A 139 13.27 4.82 -6.96
CA HIS A 139 12.05 4.76 -6.14
C HIS A 139 10.80 5.27 -6.88
N ASP A 140 10.98 6.24 -7.79
CA ASP A 140 9.94 6.82 -8.64
C ASP A 140 9.61 5.99 -9.90
N LEU A 141 10.25 4.82 -10.05
CA LEU A 141 10.16 3.95 -11.24
C LEU A 141 10.44 4.73 -12.54
N GLY A 142 11.35 5.70 -12.48
CA GLY A 142 11.74 6.53 -13.62
C GLY A 142 10.60 7.37 -14.18
N SER A 143 9.62 7.72 -13.34
CA SER A 143 8.43 8.50 -13.70
C SER A 143 7.63 7.88 -14.86
N ARG A 144 7.64 6.54 -14.98
CA ARG A 144 6.95 5.79 -16.03
C ARG A 144 5.45 5.61 -15.73
N PHE A 145 4.73 6.71 -15.53
CA PHE A 145 3.34 6.71 -15.08
C PHE A 145 2.42 5.83 -15.94
N ARG A 146 2.61 5.81 -17.26
CA ARG A 146 1.85 4.92 -18.16
C ARG A 146 2.07 3.44 -17.83
N SER A 147 3.32 3.01 -17.75
CA SER A 147 3.65 1.62 -17.42
C SER A 147 3.17 1.24 -16.02
N ILE A 148 3.28 2.16 -15.05
CA ILE A 148 2.72 1.97 -13.71
C ILE A 148 1.21 1.75 -13.79
N ALA A 149 0.47 2.61 -14.50
CA ALA A 149 -0.98 2.50 -14.65
C ALA A 149 -1.39 1.20 -15.33
N GLU A 150 -0.70 0.79 -16.40
CA GLU A 150 -0.91 -0.49 -17.08
C GLU A 150 -0.76 -1.67 -16.11
N HIS A 151 0.26 -1.64 -15.23
CA HIS A 151 0.41 -2.64 -14.18
C HIS A 151 -0.60 -2.53 -13.05
N VAL A 152 -1.21 -1.38 -12.79
CA VAL A 152 -2.28 -1.25 -11.80
C VAL A 152 -3.57 -1.89 -12.31
N VAL A 153 -3.97 -1.56 -13.55
CA VAL A 153 -5.25 -1.99 -14.12
C VAL A 153 -5.21 -3.38 -14.74
N ARG A 154 -4.02 -3.95 -14.99
CA ARG A 154 -3.90 -5.28 -15.60
C ARG A 154 -4.66 -6.32 -14.77
N PRO A 155 -5.58 -7.08 -15.35
CA PRO A 155 -6.37 -8.07 -14.62
C PRO A 155 -5.49 -9.20 -14.07
N SER A 156 -6.06 -9.92 -13.12
CA SER A 156 -5.43 -11.07 -12.50
C SER A 156 -5.33 -12.19 -13.50
N ARG A 157 -4.26 -13.00 -13.43
CA ARG A 157 -4.32 -14.29 -14.12
C ARG A 157 -5.44 -15.09 -13.47
N GLU A 158 -6.33 -15.62 -14.29
CA GLU A 158 -7.54 -16.32 -13.86
C GLU A 158 -7.21 -17.35 -12.77
N ARG A 159 -7.83 -17.17 -11.60
CA ARG A 159 -7.76 -18.14 -10.50
C ARG A 159 -8.49 -19.38 -11.02
N ARG A 160 -7.79 -20.49 -11.29
CA ARG A 160 -8.46 -21.79 -11.43
C ARG A 160 -9.18 -22.04 -10.11
N ARG A 161 -10.46 -21.69 -10.07
CA ARG A 161 -11.37 -22.12 -9.02
C ARG A 161 -11.75 -23.53 -9.42
N ASP A 162 -10.99 -24.51 -8.95
CA ASP A 162 -11.49 -25.88 -8.97
C ASP A 162 -12.79 -25.91 -8.15
N SER A 163 -13.80 -26.48 -8.78
CA SER A 163 -15.19 -26.62 -8.31
C SER A 163 -15.31 -27.64 -7.21
#